data_AF-A0A329ZJ33-F1
#
_entry.id   AF-A0A329ZJ33-F1
#
_cell.length_a   1.000
_cell.length_b   1.000
_cell.length_c   1.000
_cell.angle_alpha   90.00
_cell.angle_beta   90.00
_cell.angle_gamma   90.00
#
_symmetry.space_group_name_H-M   'P 1'
#
loop_
_entity.id
_entity.type
_entity.pdbx_description
1 polymer ?
#
loop_
_entity_poly.entity_id
_entity_poly.type
_entity_poly.pdbx_seq_one_letter_code
_entity_poly.pdbx_strand_id
1 'polypeptide(L)'
;MKKVKGYWVDKNRNKWDSTFYTKEQALGYSASLMNCKDCINCIGCKYCTKCENCTDCTKCENCIDCVACHNCEHCNNCLGCDNCLGCFRCMSCRHCNFCSMCKNCTHCRALSDCNGCENRRHYKSKGAI
;
A
#
# COMPACT_ATOMS: atom_id res chain seq x y z
N MET A 1 10.19 22.36 9.86
CA MET A 1 10.69 21.53 8.75
C MET A 1 12.07 22.01 8.35
N LYS A 2 13.02 21.09 8.13
CA LYS A 2 14.46 21.40 7.97
C LYS A 2 15.09 20.53 6.87
N LYS A 3 16.05 21.10 6.12
CA LYS A 3 16.77 20.40 5.03
C LYS A 3 17.89 19.55 5.63
N VAL A 4 17.77 18.23 5.56
CA VAL A 4 18.75 17.30 6.16
C VAL A 4 19.16 16.27 5.13
N LYS A 5 20.44 16.28 4.73
CA LYS A 5 21.01 15.35 3.72
C LYS A 5 20.10 15.16 2.48
N GLY A 6 19.52 16.25 1.98
CA GLY A 6 18.62 16.22 0.84
C GLY A 6 17.12 16.06 1.14
N TYR A 7 16.66 15.86 2.38
CA TYR A 7 15.22 15.70 2.71
C TYR A 7 14.59 16.92 3.40
N TRP A 8 13.33 17.26 3.09
CA TRP A 8 12.51 18.20 3.88
C TRP A 8 11.88 17.40 5.01
N VAL A 9 12.61 17.30 6.10
CA VAL A 9 12.16 16.52 7.24
C VAL A 9 11.27 17.41 8.10
N ASP A 10 10.03 16.98 8.35
CA ASP A 10 9.18 17.58 9.39
C ASP A 10 9.75 17.28 10.79
N LYS A 11 8.93 17.52 11.82
CA LYS A 11 9.24 17.13 13.20
C LYS A 11 9.11 15.62 13.45
N ASN A 12 8.52 14.85 12.53
CA ASN A 12 8.08 13.46 12.69
C ASN A 12 8.93 12.44 11.88
N ARG A 13 10.03 12.88 11.26
CA ARG A 13 10.86 12.09 10.32
C ARG A 13 10.13 11.59 9.08
N ASN A 14 8.92 12.11 8.81
CA ASN A 14 8.42 12.07 7.45
C ASN A 14 9.38 12.87 6.60
N LYS A 15 9.84 12.20 5.55
CA LYS A 15 10.84 12.70 4.67
C LYS A 15 10.21 12.73 3.29
N TRP A 16 9.38 13.76 3.10
CA TRP A 16 9.26 14.39 1.81
C TRP A 16 10.67 14.77 1.40
N ASP A 17 11.16 14.18 0.33
CA ASP A 17 12.47 14.54 -0.20
C ASP A 17 12.51 16.05 -0.46
N SER A 18 13.59 16.75 -0.06
CA SER A 18 13.66 18.22 -0.28
C SER A 18 13.84 18.59 -1.74
N THR A 19 13.97 17.56 -2.56
CA THR A 19 13.99 17.56 -4.00
C THR A 19 12.58 17.45 -4.62
N PHE A 20 11.60 16.80 -3.97
CA PHE A 20 10.26 16.53 -4.55
C PHE A 20 9.16 17.51 -4.14
N TYR A 21 9.35 18.19 -3.03
CA TYR A 21 8.37 19.09 -2.46
C TYR A 21 9.08 20.42 -2.19
N THR A 22 8.43 21.58 -2.32
CA THR A 22 8.97 22.81 -1.70
C THR A 22 8.85 22.70 -0.18
N LYS A 23 9.46 23.63 0.57
CA LYS A 23 9.27 23.68 2.02
C LYS A 23 7.80 23.94 2.37
N GLU A 24 7.11 24.79 1.60
CA GLU A 24 5.67 25.09 1.71
C GLU A 24 4.80 23.89 1.32
N GLN A 25 5.12 23.17 0.25
CA GLN A 25 4.38 21.97 -0.14
C GLN A 25 4.62 20.82 0.84
N ALA A 26 5.86 20.59 1.26
CA ALA A 26 6.15 19.61 2.30
C ALA A 26 5.48 20.01 3.63
N LEU A 27 5.31 21.30 3.94
CA LEU A 27 4.46 21.77 5.04
C LEU A 27 2.97 21.48 4.80
N GLY A 28 2.45 21.72 3.59
CA GLY A 28 1.06 21.45 3.21
C GLY A 28 0.72 19.95 3.19
N TYR A 29 1.62 19.12 2.70
CA TYR A 29 1.53 17.66 2.79
C TYR A 29 1.86 17.16 4.19
N SER A 30 2.72 17.82 4.97
CA SER A 30 2.84 17.57 6.43
C SER A 30 1.58 17.97 7.20
N ALA A 31 0.68 18.75 6.60
CA ALA A 31 -0.63 19.11 7.15
C ALA A 31 -1.76 18.22 6.60
N SER A 32 -1.67 17.72 5.36
CA SER A 32 -2.61 16.74 4.81
C SER A 32 -2.26 15.29 5.17
N LEU A 33 -1.00 15.02 5.50
CA LEU A 33 -0.55 13.82 6.20
C LEU A 33 -1.05 13.85 7.62
N MET A 34 -2.27 13.35 7.79
CA MET A 34 -2.73 12.88 9.08
C MET A 34 -1.86 11.69 9.52
N ASN A 35 -1.02 11.95 10.52
CA ASN A 35 -0.31 10.96 11.34
C ASN A 35 0.52 9.93 10.59
N CYS A 36 1.43 10.42 9.75
CA CYS A 36 2.46 9.60 9.11
C CYS A 36 3.80 9.74 9.84
N LYS A 37 4.72 8.78 9.71
CA LYS A 37 6.07 8.83 10.31
C LYS A 37 7.06 7.92 9.60
N ASP A 38 8.33 8.31 9.57
CA ASP A 38 9.40 7.60 8.82
C ASP A 38 9.05 7.31 7.36
N CYS A 39 8.01 7.97 6.86
CA CYS A 39 7.46 7.71 5.57
C CYS A 39 8.07 8.61 4.54
N ILE A 40 8.06 8.05 3.36
CA ILE A 40 8.71 8.58 2.20
C ILE A 40 7.56 9.04 1.32
N ASN A 41 7.43 10.37 1.19
CA ASN A 41 6.62 11.01 0.16
C ASN A 41 5.10 10.74 0.19
N CYS A 42 4.47 10.56 1.35
CA CYS A 42 3.03 10.37 1.45
C CYS A 42 2.25 11.72 1.32
N ILE A 43 1.02 11.70 0.77
CA ILE A 43 0.23 12.88 0.32
C ILE A 43 -1.30 12.74 0.55
N GLY A 44 -1.89 13.24 1.65
CA GLY A 44 -3.32 12.99 1.97
C GLY A 44 -3.65 11.51 2.29
N CYS A 45 -2.77 10.63 1.82
CA CYS A 45 -2.23 9.41 2.38
C CYS A 45 -2.18 9.46 3.89
N LYS A 46 -3.24 9.01 4.53
CA LYS A 46 -3.30 8.97 5.98
C LYS A 46 -2.47 7.78 6.48
N TYR A 47 -1.97 7.87 7.71
CA TYR A 47 -1.54 6.72 8.52
C TYR A 47 -0.32 5.93 8.05
N CYS A 48 0.60 6.61 7.38
CA CYS A 48 1.76 5.98 6.77
C CYS A 48 2.91 5.74 7.77
N THR A 49 3.45 4.51 7.81
CA THR A 49 4.69 4.16 8.55
C THR A 49 5.65 3.25 7.77
N LYS A 50 6.91 3.67 7.55
CA LYS A 50 8.07 2.92 6.96
C LYS A 50 7.89 2.32 5.56
N CYS A 51 6.88 1.47 5.43
CA CYS A 51 6.21 1.24 4.18
C CYS A 51 5.93 2.60 3.53
N GLU A 52 5.86 2.59 2.21
CA GLU A 52 5.39 3.72 1.44
C GLU A 52 3.85 3.72 1.56
N ASN A 53 3.34 4.17 2.72
CA ASN A 53 2.24 3.49 3.45
C ASN A 53 0.87 4.21 3.45
N CYS A 54 0.30 4.49 2.29
CA CYS A 54 -0.72 5.53 2.18
C CYS A 54 -2.17 5.12 2.60
N THR A 55 -3.12 6.06 2.51
CA THR A 55 -4.60 5.85 2.62
C THR A 55 -5.28 6.74 1.59
N ASP A 56 -6.26 6.22 0.83
CA ASP A 56 -6.29 6.54 -0.62
C ASP A 56 -4.89 6.31 -1.22
N CYS A 57 -4.23 5.25 -0.72
CA CYS A 57 -3.00 4.64 -1.21
C CYS A 57 -3.27 4.03 -2.57
N THR A 58 -3.43 4.86 -3.57
CA THR A 58 -3.15 4.41 -4.92
C THR A 58 -1.67 4.03 -4.98
N LYS A 59 -1.36 2.79 -5.39
CA LYS A 59 -0.02 2.29 -5.74
C LYS A 59 1.03 2.37 -4.62
N CYS A 60 0.69 1.85 -3.47
CA CYS A 60 1.68 1.62 -2.42
C CYS A 60 2.33 0.23 -2.60
N GLU A 61 3.56 0.10 -2.11
CA GLU A 61 4.47 -1.00 -2.42
C GLU A 61 5.28 -1.35 -1.17
N ASN A 62 5.59 -2.64 -0.98
CA ASN A 62 5.77 -3.19 0.36
C ASN A 62 4.73 -2.59 1.30
N CYS A 63 3.50 -2.59 0.77
CA CYS A 63 2.24 -2.19 1.35
C CYS A 63 2.03 -3.02 2.61
N ILE A 64 2.76 -2.65 3.64
CA ILE A 64 2.61 -3.15 4.99
C ILE A 64 1.55 -2.20 5.55
N ASP A 65 0.30 -2.67 5.40
CA ASP A 65 -0.91 -2.16 6.04
C ASP A 65 -1.60 -0.90 5.42
N CYS A 66 -1.74 -0.88 4.09
CA CYS A 66 -2.41 0.20 3.32
C CYS A 66 -3.92 -0.05 3.02
N VAL A 67 -4.74 1.01 2.85
CA VAL A 67 -6.22 0.97 2.73
C VAL A 67 -6.85 1.89 1.66
N ALA A 68 -7.85 1.38 0.92
CA ALA A 68 -8.30 1.94 -0.38
C ALA A 68 -7.17 1.87 -1.40
N CYS A 69 -6.57 0.68 -1.45
CA CYS A 69 -5.39 0.34 -2.21
C CYS A 69 -5.74 0.17 -3.69
N HIS A 70 -5.63 1.21 -4.49
CA HIS A 70 -5.83 1.08 -5.93
C HIS A 70 -4.48 0.75 -6.61
N ASN A 71 -4.35 -0.46 -7.14
CA ASN A 71 -3.19 -0.98 -7.88
C ASN A 71 -1.90 -1.09 -7.02
N CYS A 72 -2.00 -1.70 -5.84
CA CYS A 72 -0.89 -1.84 -4.90
C CYS A 72 -0.25 -3.25 -4.95
N GLU A 73 1.03 -3.33 -4.56
CA GLU A 73 1.86 -4.54 -4.75
C GLU A 73 2.60 -4.97 -3.49
N HIS A 74 2.84 -6.28 -3.38
CA HIS A 74 3.33 -6.93 -2.15
C HIS A 74 2.58 -6.43 -0.92
N CYS A 75 1.28 -6.25 -1.11
CA CYS A 75 0.33 -5.91 -0.08
C CYS A 75 0.32 -7.00 0.95
N ASN A 76 1.01 -6.75 2.04
CA ASN A 76 0.93 -7.57 3.23
C ASN A 76 -0.16 -6.93 4.09
N ASN A 77 -1.28 -7.64 4.22
CA ASN A 77 -2.44 -7.27 5.04
C ASN A 77 -3.22 -6.01 4.62
N CYS A 78 -3.28 -5.66 3.33
CA CYS A 78 -4.03 -4.47 2.86
C CYS A 78 -5.52 -4.73 2.57
N LEU A 79 -6.30 -3.64 2.46
CA LEU A 79 -7.77 -3.69 2.42
C LEU A 79 -8.38 -2.80 1.33
N GLY A 80 -9.52 -3.22 0.78
CA GLY A 80 -10.21 -2.48 -0.30
C GLY A 80 -9.33 -2.38 -1.54
N CYS A 81 -8.51 -3.40 -1.76
CA CYS A 81 -7.48 -3.46 -2.77
C CYS A 81 -8.12 -3.70 -4.15
N ASP A 82 -8.18 -2.72 -5.04
CA ASP A 82 -8.62 -2.95 -6.43
C ASP A 82 -7.41 -3.06 -7.35
N ASN A 83 -7.42 -4.00 -8.30
CA ASN A 83 -6.33 -4.30 -9.23
C ASN A 83 -4.94 -4.56 -8.59
N CYS A 84 -4.87 -5.12 -7.38
CA CYS A 84 -3.62 -5.35 -6.65
C CYS A 84 -2.97 -6.72 -6.93
N LEU A 85 -1.66 -6.85 -6.68
CA LEU A 85 -0.88 -8.05 -7.03
C LEU A 85 0.00 -8.55 -5.88
N GLY A 86 0.21 -9.87 -5.81
CA GLY A 86 1.03 -10.47 -4.75
C GLY A 86 0.49 -10.23 -3.34
N CYS A 87 -0.81 -9.97 -3.23
CA CYS A 87 -1.50 -9.73 -1.97
C CYS A 87 -1.38 -10.93 -1.04
N PHE A 88 -0.69 -10.74 0.08
CA PHE A 88 -0.57 -11.71 1.15
C PHE A 88 -1.50 -11.31 2.29
N ARG A 89 -2.50 -12.16 2.58
CA ARG A 89 -3.51 -11.96 3.65
C ARG A 89 -4.43 -10.73 3.49
N CYS A 90 -4.48 -10.08 2.33
CA CYS A 90 -5.44 -9.00 2.02
C CYS A 90 -6.90 -9.47 1.93
N MET A 91 -7.86 -8.53 2.02
CA MET A 91 -9.29 -8.84 2.03
C MET A 91 -10.14 -7.88 1.18
N SER A 92 -11.32 -8.35 0.77
CA SER A 92 -12.33 -7.60 0.00
C SER A 92 -11.76 -6.94 -1.25
N CYS A 93 -10.76 -7.58 -1.85
CA CYS A 93 -10.01 -7.05 -2.98
C CYS A 93 -10.80 -7.27 -4.28
N ARG A 94 -10.58 -6.46 -5.32
CA ARG A 94 -11.20 -6.64 -6.62
C ARG A 94 -10.14 -6.69 -7.73
N HIS A 95 -10.36 -7.49 -8.77
CA HIS A 95 -9.44 -7.66 -9.91
C HIS A 95 -7.99 -8.10 -9.59
N CYS A 96 -7.72 -8.65 -8.40
CA CYS A 96 -6.37 -8.95 -7.92
C CYS A 96 -5.79 -10.28 -8.43
N ASN A 97 -4.46 -10.42 -8.45
CA ASN A 97 -3.77 -11.63 -8.89
C ASN A 97 -2.71 -12.14 -7.90
N PHE A 98 -2.43 -13.45 -7.95
CA PHE A 98 -1.41 -14.14 -7.15
C PHE A 98 -1.57 -13.97 -5.63
N CYS A 99 -2.82 -13.88 -5.17
CA CYS A 99 -3.10 -13.60 -3.77
C CYS A 99 -3.11 -14.89 -2.94
N SER A 100 -2.42 -14.87 -1.80
CA SER A 100 -2.30 -16.00 -0.88
C SER A 100 -2.91 -15.67 0.48
N MET A 101 -3.69 -16.60 1.04
CA MET A 101 -4.41 -16.47 2.31
C MET A 101 -5.45 -15.32 2.37
N CYS A 102 -5.88 -14.80 1.21
CA CYS A 102 -6.83 -13.69 1.05
C CYS A 102 -8.30 -14.12 1.12
N LYS A 103 -9.23 -13.19 1.38
CA LYS A 103 -10.65 -13.53 1.60
C LYS A 103 -11.64 -12.55 0.95
N ASN A 104 -12.78 -13.09 0.50
CA ASN A 104 -13.95 -12.36 0.00
C ASN A 104 -13.66 -11.38 -1.15
N CYS A 105 -12.70 -11.70 -2.00
CA CYS A 105 -12.29 -10.88 -3.14
C CYS A 105 -13.17 -11.14 -4.39
N THR A 106 -13.27 -10.22 -5.34
CA THR A 106 -14.08 -10.39 -6.57
C THR A 106 -13.25 -10.24 -7.85
N HIS A 107 -13.53 -11.03 -8.89
CA HIS A 107 -12.81 -11.00 -10.19
C HIS A 107 -11.29 -11.30 -10.11
N CYS A 108 -10.84 -12.03 -9.10
CA CYS A 108 -9.41 -12.27 -8.80
C CYS A 108 -8.88 -13.61 -9.34
N ARG A 109 -7.58 -13.72 -9.68
CA ARG A 109 -6.98 -14.95 -10.25
C ARG A 109 -5.71 -15.41 -9.52
N ALA A 110 -5.28 -16.64 -9.80
CA ALA A 110 -4.12 -17.32 -9.23
C ALA A 110 -4.10 -17.35 -7.68
N LEU A 111 -5.20 -17.78 -7.07
CA LEU A 111 -5.41 -17.72 -5.61
C LEU A 111 -5.00 -19.01 -4.87
N SER A 112 -4.27 -18.86 -3.76
CA SER A 112 -3.83 -19.95 -2.84
C SER A 112 -4.41 -19.76 -1.44
N ASP A 113 -4.99 -20.79 -0.84
CA ASP A 113 -5.57 -20.77 0.53
C ASP A 113 -6.61 -19.64 0.78
N CYS A 114 -7.29 -19.21 -0.29
CA CYS A 114 -8.23 -18.09 -0.28
C CYS A 114 -9.70 -18.53 -0.20
N ASN A 115 -10.45 -18.01 0.76
CA ASN A 115 -11.84 -18.39 1.03
C ASN A 115 -12.86 -17.30 0.65
N GLY A 116 -14.08 -17.69 0.30
CA GLY A 116 -15.23 -16.77 0.08
C GLY A 116 -15.18 -15.81 -1.11
N CYS A 117 -14.14 -15.84 -1.96
CA CYS A 117 -14.02 -14.97 -3.15
C CYS A 117 -14.96 -15.38 -4.32
N GLU A 118 -15.21 -14.48 -5.27
CA GLU A 118 -16.10 -14.69 -6.44
C GLU A 118 -15.39 -14.39 -7.78
N ASN A 119 -15.91 -14.93 -8.89
CA ASN A 119 -15.38 -14.77 -10.26
C ASN A 119 -13.87 -15.12 -10.40
N ARG A 120 -13.46 -16.30 -9.93
CA ARG A 120 -12.05 -16.72 -9.77
C ARG A 120 -11.47 -17.57 -10.92
N ARG A 121 -10.13 -17.57 -11.07
CA ARG A 121 -9.35 -18.65 -11.73
C ARG A 121 -8.18 -19.08 -10.83
N HIS A 122 -8.03 -20.36 -10.49
CA HIS A 122 -6.97 -20.84 -9.57
C HIS A 122 -5.65 -21.20 -10.27
N TYR A 123 -4.53 -21.15 -9.53
CA TYR A 123 -3.22 -21.61 -10.00
C TYR A 123 -3.03 -23.09 -9.68
N LYS A 124 -2.52 -23.90 -10.63
CA LYS A 124 -2.23 -25.33 -10.41
C LYS A 124 -0.72 -25.54 -10.29
N SER A 125 -0.21 -25.72 -9.07
CA SER A 125 1.14 -26.26 -8.87
C SER A 125 1.15 -27.75 -9.22
N LYS A 126 2.20 -28.22 -9.91
CA LYS A 126 2.50 -29.66 -10.00
C LYS A 126 3.10 -30.08 -8.67
N GLY A 127 2.56 -31.13 -8.06
CA GLY A 127 2.89 -31.53 -6.69
C GLY A 127 4.33 -32.03 -6.54
N ALA A 128 4.86 -31.87 -5.33
CA ALA A 128 6.09 -32.52 -4.89
C ALA A 128 5.73 -33.70 -3.98
N ILE A 129 5.96 -34.91 -4.49
CA ILE A 129 6.35 -36.13 -3.78
C ILE A 129 7.45 -36.75 -4.63
#